data_AF-A0A6G1C650-F1
#
_entry.id   AF-A0A6G1C650-F1
#
_cell.length_a   1.000
_cell.length_b   1.000
_cell.length_c   1.000
_cell.angle_alpha   90.00
_cell.angle_beta   90.00
_cell.angle_gamma   90.00
#
_symmetry.space_group_name_H-M   'P 1'
#
loop_
_entity.id
_entity.type
_entity.pdbx_description
1 polymer ?
#
loop_
_entity_poly.entity_id
_entity_poly.type
_entity_poly.pdbx_seq_one_letter_code
_entity_poly.pdbx_strand_id
1 'polypeptide(L)' 'VACFGFGAFHVTGLYGPGIWVSYPYGLTGKVQAVNPAWGAEGFDPFVPGGIASHHIAA' A
#
# COMPACT_ATOMS: atom_id res chain seq x y z
N VAL A 1 3.94 -16.67 2.85
CA VAL A 1 4.43 -16.59 1.44
C VAL A 1 3.50 -15.76 0.57
N ALA A 2 2.21 -16.11 0.43
CA ALA A 2 1.27 -15.32 -0.37
C ALA A 2 1.10 -13.87 0.15
N CYS A 3 0.91 -13.71 1.47
CA CYS A 3 0.77 -12.40 2.13
C CYS A 3 1.99 -11.50 1.88
N PHE A 4 3.16 -11.98 2.30
CA PHE A 4 4.43 -11.30 2.03
C PHE A 4 4.61 -10.93 0.56
N GLY A 5 4.37 -11.85 -0.38
CA GLY A 5 4.54 -11.57 -1.81
C GLY A 5 3.58 -10.50 -2.33
N PHE A 6 2.33 -10.50 -1.86
CA PHE A 6 1.37 -9.46 -2.18
C PHE A 6 1.83 -8.09 -1.66
N GLY A 7 2.24 -8.00 -0.39
CA GLY A 7 2.75 -6.76 0.19
C GLY A 7 4.05 -6.27 -0.47
N ALA A 8 5.05 -7.14 -0.58
CA ALA A 8 6.40 -6.79 -1.01
C ALA A 8 6.52 -6.50 -2.51
N PHE A 9 5.70 -7.11 -3.37
CA PHE A 9 5.82 -6.99 -4.82
C PHE A 9 4.62 -6.35 -5.51
N HIS A 10 3.40 -6.77 -5.15
CA HIS A 10 2.19 -6.29 -5.81
C HIS A 10 1.83 -4.87 -5.35
N VAL A 11 1.69 -4.66 -4.03
CA VAL A 11 1.25 -3.38 -3.44
C VAL A 11 2.31 -2.29 -3.59
N THR A 12 3.59 -2.64 -3.37
CA THR A 12 4.71 -1.70 -3.55
C THR A 12 4.91 -1.26 -4.99
N GLY A 13 4.35 -1.99 -5.95
CA GLY A 13 4.61 -1.80 -7.36
C GLY A 13 6.02 -2.22 -7.81
N LEU A 14 6.80 -2.88 -6.94
CA LEU A 14 8.16 -3.34 -7.29
C LEU A 14 8.12 -4.40 -8.41
N TYR A 15 7.12 -5.28 -8.39
CA TYR A 15 6.88 -6.26 -9.45
C TYR A 15 5.39 -6.47 -9.69
N GLY A 16 4.61 -5.39 -9.58
CA GLY A 16 3.17 -5.40 -9.76
C GLY A 16 2.64 -3.99 -10.06
N PRO A 17 1.34 -3.85 -10.29
CA PRO A 17 0.74 -2.57 -10.67
C PRO A 17 0.61 -1.58 -9.50
N GLY A 18 0.76 -2.03 -8.25
CA GLY A 18 0.35 -1.25 -7.07
C GLY A 18 -1.14 -1.42 -6.79
N ILE A 19 -1.74 -0.46 -6.09
CA ILE A 19 -3.15 -0.47 -5.70
C ILE A 19 -3.83 0.85 -6.07
N TRP A 20 -5.17 0.88 -6.00
CA TRP A 20 -5.93 2.12 -6.17
C TRP A 20 -5.66 3.07 -5.00
N VAL A 21 -5.31 4.31 -5.33
CA VAL A 21 -5.19 5.42 -4.39
C VAL A 21 -5.92 6.63 -4.96
N SER A 22 -6.39 7.51 -4.08
CA SER A 22 -7.01 8.77 -4.47
C SER A 22 -6.66 9.85 -3.46
N TYR A 23 -6.83 11.10 -3.86
CA TYR A 23 -6.74 12.19 -2.90
C TYR A 23 -8.02 12.28 -2.05
N PRO A 24 -8.01 13.06 -0.94
CA PRO A 24 -9.10 13.09 0.03
C PRO A 24 -10.51 13.39 -0.54
N TYR A 25 -10.63 14.09 -1.66
CA TYR A 25 -11.94 14.38 -2.27
C TYR A 25 -12.24 13.54 -3.53
N GLY A 26 -11.46 12.49 -3.81
CA GLY A 26 -11.87 11.45 -4.75
C GLY A 26 -11.80 11.75 -6.26
N LEU A 27 -11.47 12.97 -6.68
CA LEU A 27 -11.49 13.38 -8.12
C LEU A 27 -10.27 12.91 -8.95
N THR A 28 -9.19 12.40 -8.35
CA THR A 28 -7.96 12.02 -9.09
C THR A 28 -7.49 10.60 -8.78
N GLY A 29 -8.44 9.68 -8.57
CA GLY A 29 -8.13 8.29 -8.27
C GLY A 29 -7.45 7.57 -9.44
N LYS A 30 -6.43 6.77 -9.13
CA LYS A 30 -5.71 5.94 -10.10
C LYS A 30 -4.96 4.82 -9.39
N VAL A 31 -4.54 3.81 -10.13
CA VAL A 31 -3.62 2.77 -9.64
C VAL A 31 -2.21 3.36 -9.52
N GLN A 32 -1.55 3.18 -8.37
CA GLN A 32 -0.18 3.62 -8.12
C GLN A 32 0.58 2.67 -7.20
N ALA A 33 1.90 2.67 -7.33
CA ALA A 33 2.82 2.11 -6.34
C ALA A 33 2.69 2.81 -4.98
N VAL A 34 2.77 2.03 -3.89
CA VAL A 34 2.67 2.53 -2.51
C VAL A 34 3.94 2.19 -1.73
N ASN A 35 4.60 3.21 -1.18
CA ASN A 35 5.73 2.99 -0.28
C ASN A 35 5.21 2.54 1.10
N PRO A 36 5.77 1.48 1.72
CA PRO A 36 5.34 1.05 3.05
C PRO A 36 5.65 2.10 4.12
N ALA A 37 4.72 2.23 5.06
CA ALA A 37 4.89 3.04 6.26
C ALA A 37 5.14 2.14 7.47
N TRP A 38 6.23 2.40 8.19
CA TRP A 38 6.68 1.59 9.33
C TRP A 38 6.50 2.28 10.67
N GLY A 39 6.21 3.58 10.68
CA GLY A 39 5.89 4.34 11.89
C GLY A 39 4.42 4.18 12.31
N ALA A 40 4.00 5.00 13.27
CA ALA A 40 2.63 4.99 13.79
C ALA A 40 1.58 5.33 12.73
N GLU A 41 1.97 6.10 11.71
CA GLU A 41 1.13 6.42 10.55
C GLU A 41 0.70 5.19 9.74
N GLY A 42 1.40 4.05 9.87
CA GLY A 42 0.97 2.78 9.28
C GLY A 42 -0.32 2.21 9.87
N PHE A 43 -0.77 2.73 11.02
CA PHE A 43 -2.05 2.36 11.64
C PHE A 43 -3.19 3.34 11.33
N ASP A 44 -2.90 4.44 10.61
CA ASP A 44 -3.94 5.36 10.15
C ASP A 44 -4.74 4.70 9.01
N PRO A 45 -6.08 4.58 9.13
CA PRO A 45 -6.92 3.94 8.12
C PRO A 45 -6.94 4.67 6.76
N PHE A 46 -6.42 5.89 6.68
CA PHE A 46 -6.34 6.69 5.45
C PHE A 46 -4.92 6.77 4.85
N VAL A 47 -3.92 6.14 5.49
CA VAL A 47 -2.55 6.08 4.97
C VAL A 47 -2.32 4.72 4.29
N PRO A 48 -2.27 4.65 2.94
CA PRO A 48 -2.18 3.37 2.23
C PRO A 48 -0.86 2.63 2.49
N GLY A 49 0.19 3.33 2.94
CA GLY A 49 1.47 2.73 3.32
C GLY A 49 1.33 1.65 4.40
N GLY A 50 0.31 1.74 5.25
CA GLY A 50 -0.01 0.72 6.26
C GLY A 50 -0.43 -0.63 5.67
N ILE A 51 -1.04 -0.64 4.48
CA ILE A 51 -1.48 -1.87 3.81
C ILE A 51 -0.26 -2.69 3.38
N ALA A 52 0.76 -2.03 2.82
CA ALA A 52 1.98 -2.69 2.39
C ALA A 52 2.77 -3.24 3.60
N SER A 53 2.97 -2.44 4.64
CA SER A 53 3.71 -2.88 5.84
C SER A 53 2.98 -3.99 6.59
N HIS A 54 1.65 -3.93 6.70
CA HIS A 54 0.84 -5.01 7.27
C HIS A 54 1.08 -6.35 6.55
N HIS A 55 0.97 -6.39 5.22
CA HIS A 55 1.14 -7.64 4.46
C HIS A 55 2.58 -8.16 4.45
N ILE A 56 3.57 -7.28 4.57
CA ILE A 56 4.97 -7.70 4.69
C ILE A 56 5.24 -8.32 6.07
N ALA A 57 4.60 -7.81 7.12
CA ALA A 57 4.83 -8.24 8.50
C ALA A 57 4.02 -9.48 8.95
N ALA A 58 2.87 -9.75 8.32
CA ALA A 58 1.97 -10.86 8.64
C ALA A 58 2.30 -12.18 7.92
#